data_AF-X1EJR3-F1
#
_entry.id   AF-X1EJR3-F1
#
_cell.length_a   1.000
_cell.length_b   1.000
_cell.length_c   1.000
_cell.angle_alpha   90.00
_cell.angle_beta   90.00
_cell.angle_gamma   90.00
#
_symmetry.space_group_name_H-M   'P 1'
#
loop_
_entity.id
_entity.type
_entity.pdbx_description
1 polymer ?
#
loop_
_entity_poly.entity_id
_entity_poly.type
_entity_poly.pdbx_seq_one_letter_code
_entity_poly.pdbx_strand_id
1 'polypeptide(L)' 'KKMRKIQLKFSEEIKKEFKDLKIWESDKLLEEPLGIDGLRKLAKEIYGDITADEILNPKP' A
#
# COMPACT_ATOMS: atom_id res chain seq x y z
N LYS A 1 12.94 -11.39 -14.89
CA LYS A 1 11.54 -11.77 -14.55
C LYS A 1 11.39 -12.77 -13.38
N LYS A 2 12.44 -13.11 -12.60
CA LYS A 2 12.35 -13.99 -11.41
C LYS A 2 11.83 -13.26 -10.16
N MET A 3 12.34 -12.05 -9.89
CA MET A 3 11.94 -11.23 -8.74
C MET A 3 10.44 -10.90 -8.71
N ARG A 4 9.87 -10.50 -9.85
CA ARG A 4 8.42 -10.20 -9.93
C ARG A 4 7.55 -11.41 -9.57
N LYS A 5 7.94 -12.62 -9.98
CA LYS A 5 7.20 -13.84 -9.65
C LYS A 5 7.25 -14.13 -8.14
N ILE A 6 8.41 -13.92 -7.51
CA ILE A 6 8.58 -14.07 -6.07
C ILE A 6 7.74 -13.05 -5.31
N GLN A 7 7.76 -11.78 -5.73
CA GLN A 7 6.93 -10.72 -5.13
C GLN A 7 5.44 -11.02 -5.26
N LEU A 8 4.99 -11.50 -6.42
CA LEU A 8 3.59 -11.90 -6.62
C LEU A 8 3.18 -13.04 -5.70
N LYS A 9 4.02 -14.08 -5.60
CA LYS A 9 3.78 -15.21 -4.70
C LYS A 9 3.60 -14.74 -3.25
N PHE A 10 4.53 -13.92 -2.74
CA PHE A 10 4.42 -13.43 -1.37
C PHE A 10 3.24 -12.46 -1.19
N SER A 11 2.91 -11.64 -2.18
CA SER A 11 1.73 -10.78 -2.14
C SER A 11 0.43 -11.59 -2.06
N GLU A 12 0.32 -12.69 -2.81
CA GLU A 12 -0.82 -13.61 -2.72
C GLU A 12 -0.91 -14.29 -1.35
N GLU A 13 0.24 -14.72 -0.79
CA GLU A 13 0.30 -15.31 0.55
C GLU A 13 -0.13 -14.31 1.64
N ILE A 14 0.33 -13.05 1.56
CA ILE A 14 -0.10 -11.96 2.46
C ILE A 14 -1.61 -11.73 2.36
N LYS A 15 -2.15 -11.64 1.13
CA LYS A 15 -3.60 -11.46 0.92
C LYS A 15 -4.43 -12.59 1.52
N LYS A 16 -3.92 -13.81 1.46
CA LYS A 16 -4.60 -14.98 2.03
C LYS A 16 -4.55 -14.98 3.56
N GLU A 17 -3.39 -14.70 4.14
CA GLU A 17 -3.17 -14.71 5.58
C GLU A 17 -3.98 -13.62 6.29
N PHE A 18 -3.95 -12.41 5.74
CA PHE A 18 -4.58 -11.22 6.32
C PHE A 18 -5.90 -10.87 5.62
N LYS A 19 -6.64 -11.87 5.13
CA LYS A 19 -7.88 -11.69 4.35
C LYS A 19 -8.98 -10.90 5.09
N ASP A 20 -8.96 -10.92 6.42
CA ASP A 20 -9.96 -10.27 7.28
C ASP A 20 -9.49 -8.87 7.73
N LEU A 21 -8.33 -8.42 7.23
CA LEU A 21 -7.78 -7.08 7.47
C LEU A 21 -7.77 -6.28 6.17
N LYS A 22 -7.91 -4.96 6.31
CA LYS A 22 -7.64 -4.04 5.22
C LYS A 22 -6.14 -4.07 4.88
N ILE A 23 -5.83 -4.48 3.66
CA ILE A 23 -4.46 -4.44 3.11
C ILE A 23 -4.32 -3.16 2.27
N TRP A 24 -3.32 -2.35 2.60
CA TRP A 24 -2.90 -1.18 1.84
C TRP A 24 -1.82 -1.57 0.83
N GLU A 25 -1.98 -1.15 -0.42
CA GLU A 25 -1.05 -1.47 -1.51
C GLU A 25 -0.64 -0.17 -2.20
N SER A 26 0.61 -0.12 -2.67
CA SER A 26 1.11 0.95 -3.53
C SER A 26 1.63 0.35 -4.83
N ASP A 27 1.72 1.17 -5.86
CA ASP A 27 2.52 0.81 -7.01
C ASP A 27 4.01 0.89 -6.66
N LYS A 28 4.83 0.26 -7.51
CA LYS A 28 6.28 0.39 -7.39
C LYS A 28 6.67 1.83 -7.70
N LEU A 29 7.30 2.50 -6.74
CA LEU A 29 7.89 3.82 -6.94
C LEU A 29 8.89 3.80 -8.10
N LEU A 30 8.66 4.64 -9.10
CA LEU A 30 9.60 4.90 -10.19
C LEU A 30 10.60 6.00 -9.79
N GLU A 31 10.16 6.94 -8.97
CA GLU A 31 10.92 8.07 -8.44
C GLU A 31 10.64 8.22 -6.95
N GLU A 32 11.60 8.79 -6.23
CA GLU A 32 11.46 9.04 -4.79
C GLU A 32 10.43 10.16 -4.54
N PRO A 33 9.50 10.01 -3.58
CA PRO A 33 8.62 11.10 -3.19
C PRO A 33 9.43 12.21 -2.51
N LEU A 34 9.63 13.33 -3.20
CA LEU A 34 10.42 14.45 -2.70
C LEU A 34 9.57 15.44 -1.91
N GLY A 35 10.03 15.75 -0.68
CA GLY A 35 9.41 16.74 0.19
C GLY A 35 7.99 16.36 0.62
N ILE A 36 7.32 17.30 1.31
CA ILE A 36 6.00 17.05 1.88
C ILE A 36 4.93 16.78 0.81
N ASP A 37 5.06 17.38 -0.37
CA ASP A 37 4.09 17.21 -1.44
C ASP A 37 4.22 15.85 -2.13
N GLY A 38 5.46 15.36 -2.32
CA GLY A 38 5.70 13.99 -2.77
C GLY A 38 5.12 12.96 -1.78
N LEU A 39 5.33 13.18 -0.48
CA LEU A 39 4.77 12.32 0.56
C LEU A 39 3.23 12.36 0.58
N ARG A 40 2.61 13.53 0.42
CA ARG A 40 1.15 13.67 0.32
C ARG A 40 0.58 12.95 -0.90
N LYS A 41 1.27 13.04 -2.05
CA LYS A 41 0.86 12.33 -3.27
C LYS A 41 0.90 10.82 -3.06
N LEU A 42 1.98 10.30 -2.47
CA LEU A 42 2.10 8.88 -2.14
C LEU A 42 1.03 8.43 -1.13
N ALA A 43 0.79 9.23 -0.09
CA ALA A 43 -0.26 8.94 0.87
C ALA A 43 -1.64 8.85 0.19
N LYS A 44 -1.96 9.77 -0.72
CA LYS A 44 -3.22 9.73 -1.48
C LYS A 44 -3.32 8.52 -2.41
N GLU A 45 -2.20 8.05 -2.99
CA GLU A 45 -2.18 6.81 -3.79
C GLU A 45 -2.53 5.59 -2.95
N ILE A 46 -1.93 5.46 -1.76
CA ILE A 46 -2.10 4.29 -0.89
C ILE A 46 -3.45 4.30 -0.20
N TYR A 47 -3.83 5.44 0.39
CA TYR A 47 -4.96 5.54 1.31
C TYR A 47 -6.23 6.09 0.66
N GLY A 48 -6.11 6.85 -0.44
CA GLY A 48 -7.23 7.59 -1.04
C GLY A 48 -7.64 8.81 -0.22
N ASP A 49 -8.92 9.17 -0.28
CA ASP A 49 -9.50 10.33 0.44
C ASP A 49 -10.03 9.92 1.83
N ILE A 50 -9.19 9.25 2.63
CA ILE A 50 -9.51 8.86 4.01
C ILE A 50 -8.73 9.69 5.02
N THR A 51 -9.26 9.81 6.22
CA THR A 51 -8.63 10.57 7.31
C THR A 51 -7.48 9.79 7.95
N ALA A 52 -6.59 10.50 8.64
CA ALA A 52 -5.52 9.85 9.42
C ALA A 52 -6.06 8.89 10.48
N ASP A 53 -7.22 9.21 11.08
CA ASP A 53 -7.89 8.32 12.04
C ASP A 53 -8.35 7.01 11.36
N GLU A 54 -8.91 7.07 10.16
CA GLU A 54 -9.32 5.89 9.40
C GLU A 54 -8.13 5.04 8.91
N ILE A 55 -6.95 5.64 8.74
CA ILE A 55 -5.71 4.90 8.47
C ILE A 55 -5.29 4.10 9.70
N LEU A 56 -5.35 4.71 10.89
CA LEU A 56 -4.96 4.10 12.16
C LEU A 56 -6.02 3.12 12.70
N ASN A 57 -7.29 3.36 12.35
CA ASN A 57 -8.46 2.59 12.75
C ASN A 57 -9.24 2.14 11.51
N PRO A 58 -8.65 1.27 10.65
CA PRO A 58 -9.30 0.82 9.43
C PRO A 58 -10.56 0.05 9.79
N LYS A 59 -11.67 0.44 9.17
CA LYS A 59 -12.94 -0.29 9.30
C LYS A 59 -12.79 -1.66 8.60
N PRO A 60 -13.41 -2.73 9.14
CA PRO A 60 -13.41 -4.05 8.54
C PRO A 60 -13.93 -4.07 7.10
#